data_AF-A0A1Y6LTV5-F1
#
_entry.id   AF-A0A1Y6LTV5-F1
#
_cell.length_a   1.000
_cell.length_b   1.000
_cell.length_c   1.000
_cell.angle_alpha   90.00
_cell.angle_beta   90.00
_cell.angle_gamma   90.00
#
_symmetry.space_group_name_H-M   'P 1'
#
loop_
_entity.id
_entity.type
_entity.pdbx_description
1 polymer ?
#
loop_
_entity_poly.entity_id
_entity_poly.type
_entity_poly.pdbx_seq_one_letter_code
_entity_poly.pdbx_strand_id
1 'polypeptide(L)'
;MNRHGYGGSNGTPRGAGAYPMGSNKTGFSIRPDKYEKYQPRSSRGLSLRRRSTLLRVGGACTLILILMIVFPSLRPGFLVAPLSMGLLSSGDPFQLETVRYYDLSHVGGTSRGWEREERILLCAPLRDAAPHLPMFFSHLRNLTYPHNLIDLAFLVGDSKDNTLPILSDLLAELQAQQDPKMAFGEISVIEKNFGQKVDQDVESRHGFAAQASRRKSMAQARNWLLSAALRPTHSWVYWRDVDVETAPFTILEDLMRHNKDVIVPNVWRPLPDWLGGEQPYDLNSWQESETALALAETLDEDAVIVEGYAEYATWRPHLAYLRDPYGDPDMEMEIDGVGGVSILAKANVFRSGVHFPAFSFEKHAETEGFGKMAKRMKFSVVGLPHYTIWHLYEPSVDDIRHMEEMEQERKQREAEEKQKKERAEKIQNQFEVAADKTQWEKDKEQMKGMTEAEAAKRAAKLAARKAEAVVDKSSGDQHAPEKQAEEAAPQKAG
;
A
#
# COMPACT_ATOMS: atom_id res chain seq x y z
N MET A 1 56.62 -42.67 58.30
CA MET A 1 55.80 -43.87 58.57
C MET A 1 54.69 -43.92 57.52
N ASN A 2 54.53 -45.04 56.81
CA ASN A 2 53.38 -45.44 55.96
C ASN A 2 52.93 -44.50 54.80
N ARG A 3 52.38 -44.97 53.67
CA ARG A 3 52.60 -46.18 52.82
C ARG A 3 51.90 -45.91 51.45
N HIS A 4 52.17 -46.74 50.43
CA HIS A 4 51.63 -46.76 49.04
C HIS A 4 50.15 -46.36 48.81
N GLY A 5 49.69 -46.01 47.60
CA GLY A 5 50.32 -45.90 46.26
C GLY A 5 49.31 -46.07 45.10
N TYR A 6 49.74 -45.90 43.83
CA TYR A 6 49.01 -46.11 42.54
C TYR A 6 47.63 -45.41 42.36
N GLY A 7 47.26 -44.82 41.20
CA GLY A 7 47.92 -44.60 39.91
C GLY A 7 46.86 -44.28 38.82
N GLY A 8 47.26 -43.82 37.62
CA GLY A 8 46.42 -43.90 36.41
C GLY A 8 45.85 -42.62 35.78
N SER A 9 46.33 -42.34 34.56
CA SER A 9 45.66 -41.72 33.39
C SER A 9 45.11 -40.27 33.41
N ASN A 10 45.80 -39.45 32.60
CA ASN A 10 45.30 -38.50 31.56
C ASN A 10 44.10 -37.58 31.84
N GLY A 11 44.35 -36.26 31.87
CA GLY A 11 43.33 -35.22 31.79
C GLY A 11 43.85 -33.80 32.01
N THR A 12 44.68 -33.27 31.11
CA THR A 12 45.24 -31.90 31.16
C THR A 12 44.51 -30.93 30.19
N PRO A 13 44.52 -29.60 30.44
CA PRO A 13 43.23 -28.96 30.70
C PRO A 13 42.95 -27.69 29.88
N ARG A 14 41.86 -26.99 30.24
CA ARG A 14 41.53 -25.63 29.81
C ARG A 14 42.72 -24.67 30.00
N GLY A 15 42.95 -23.80 29.03
CA GLY A 15 43.80 -22.61 29.12
C GLY A 15 43.15 -21.45 28.38
N ALA A 16 43.12 -20.27 29.00
CA ALA A 16 42.46 -19.08 28.48
C ALA A 16 43.47 -18.00 28.06
N GLY A 17 43.07 -17.14 27.12
CA GLY A 17 43.60 -15.79 26.96
C GLY A 17 44.80 -15.60 26.02
N ALA A 18 44.56 -14.94 24.89
CA ALA A 18 45.50 -14.02 24.25
C ALA A 18 44.73 -13.11 23.27
N TYR A 19 44.76 -11.79 23.50
CA TYR A 19 44.44 -10.78 22.47
C TYR A 19 45.73 -10.39 21.75
N PRO A 20 45.70 -10.18 20.43
CA PRO A 20 46.66 -9.31 19.75
C PRO A 20 45.99 -7.99 19.30
N MET A 21 46.61 -6.87 19.62
CA MET A 21 46.25 -5.54 19.12
C MET A 21 47.05 -5.22 17.86
N GLY A 22 46.37 -4.71 16.82
CA GLY A 22 46.96 -3.81 15.82
C GLY A 22 47.64 -4.41 14.59
N SER A 23 46.96 -4.35 13.44
CA SER A 23 47.48 -3.62 12.26
C SER A 23 46.39 -3.43 11.19
N ASN A 24 46.45 -2.33 10.46
CA ASN A 24 45.45 -1.97 9.44
C ASN A 24 45.44 -2.95 8.26
N LYS A 25 44.28 -3.54 7.99
CA LYS A 25 43.81 -3.86 6.62
C LYS A 25 42.29 -3.96 6.61
N THR A 26 41.66 -3.14 5.79
CA THR A 26 40.21 -3.17 5.53
C THR A 26 39.84 -4.44 4.77
N GLY A 27 39.41 -5.46 5.49
CA GLY A 27 38.86 -6.70 4.92
C GLY A 27 37.40 -6.88 5.34
N PHE A 28 36.49 -6.94 4.37
CA PHE A 28 35.10 -7.29 4.62
C PHE A 28 35.02 -8.72 5.19
N SER A 29 34.44 -8.89 6.38
CA SER A 29 34.04 -10.21 6.89
C SER A 29 32.53 -10.38 6.77
N ILE A 30 32.07 -10.90 5.64
CA ILE A 30 30.72 -11.44 5.54
C ILE A 30 30.70 -12.72 6.38
N ARG A 31 29.92 -12.71 7.46
CA ARG A 31 29.74 -13.84 8.37
C ARG A 31 28.55 -14.70 7.92
N PRO A 32 28.75 -15.93 7.42
CA PRO A 32 27.68 -16.78 6.89
C PRO A 32 27.04 -17.65 7.99
N ASP A 33 26.77 -17.08 9.17
CA ASP A 33 26.30 -17.82 10.35
C ASP A 33 25.01 -17.22 10.93
N LYS A 34 23.95 -17.18 10.09
CA LYS A 34 22.51 -17.14 10.50
C LYS A 34 21.48 -17.31 9.37
N TYR A 35 21.88 -17.14 8.10
CA TYR A 35 20.95 -16.98 6.97
C TYR A 35 20.75 -18.22 6.07
N GLU A 36 21.22 -19.42 6.45
CA GLU A 36 20.96 -20.68 5.72
C GLU A 36 19.46 -21.04 5.59
N LYS A 37 18.58 -20.35 6.33
CA LYS A 37 17.12 -20.50 6.24
C LYS A 37 16.52 -20.03 4.91
N TYR A 38 17.26 -19.24 4.12
CA TYR A 38 16.82 -18.70 2.83
C TYR A 38 17.60 -19.28 1.64
N GLN A 39 17.77 -20.60 1.61
CA GLN A 39 18.00 -21.26 0.33
C GLN A 39 16.67 -21.41 -0.41
N PRO A 40 16.52 -20.95 -1.67
CA PRO A 40 15.37 -21.33 -2.48
C PRO A 40 15.28 -22.85 -2.53
N ARG A 41 14.07 -23.42 -2.49
CA ARG A 41 13.84 -24.87 -2.51
C ARG A 41 14.37 -25.49 -3.81
N SER A 42 15.65 -25.82 -3.81
CA SER A 42 16.38 -26.31 -4.97
C SER A 42 15.83 -27.68 -5.39
N SER A 43 15.45 -27.76 -6.68
CA SER A 43 15.53 -28.88 -7.66
C SER A 43 15.31 -30.36 -7.27
N ARG A 44 15.28 -30.77 -5.99
CA ARG A 44 15.07 -32.15 -5.52
C ARG A 44 13.75 -32.76 -6.00
N GLY A 45 12.70 -31.94 -6.15
CA GLY A 45 11.42 -32.40 -6.75
C GLY A 45 11.56 -32.85 -8.21
N LEU A 46 12.42 -32.20 -8.99
CA LEU A 46 12.69 -32.56 -10.39
C LEU A 46 13.55 -33.82 -10.51
N SER A 47 14.52 -34.05 -9.62
CA SER A 47 15.34 -35.28 -9.66
C SER A 47 14.53 -36.54 -9.31
N LEU A 48 13.58 -36.43 -8.37
CA LEU A 48 12.65 -37.52 -8.03
C LEU A 48 11.63 -37.79 -9.15
N ARG A 49 11.08 -36.74 -9.79
CA ARG A 49 10.24 -36.90 -10.99
C ARG A 49 11.01 -37.50 -12.17
N ARG A 50 12.28 -37.11 -12.39
CA ARG A 50 13.14 -37.67 -13.44
C ARG A 50 13.50 -39.14 -13.18
N ARG A 51 13.74 -39.56 -11.93
CA ARG A 51 13.97 -40.99 -11.62
C ARG A 51 12.75 -41.86 -11.94
N SER A 52 11.53 -41.40 -11.63
CA SER A 52 10.33 -42.19 -11.93
C SER A 52 9.98 -42.22 -13.42
N THR A 53 10.26 -41.17 -14.20
CA THR A 53 10.15 -41.23 -15.67
C THR A 53 11.24 -42.08 -16.31
N LEU A 54 12.50 -42.00 -15.88
CA LEU A 54 13.58 -42.88 -16.37
C LEU A 54 13.29 -44.37 -16.10
N LEU A 55 12.76 -44.71 -14.93
CA LEU A 55 12.32 -46.07 -14.62
C LEU A 55 11.16 -46.54 -15.50
N ARG A 56 10.19 -45.66 -15.80
CA ARG A 56 9.06 -45.98 -16.72
C ARG A 56 9.51 -46.14 -18.17
N VAL A 57 10.40 -45.28 -18.65
CA VAL A 57 10.98 -45.36 -20.00
C VAL A 57 11.85 -46.62 -20.12
N GLY A 58 12.70 -46.91 -19.13
CA GLY A 58 13.48 -48.14 -19.08
C GLY A 58 12.61 -49.40 -19.11
N GLY A 59 11.51 -49.42 -18.34
CA GLY A 59 10.52 -50.50 -18.36
C GLY A 59 9.77 -50.64 -19.70
N ALA A 60 9.48 -49.54 -20.39
CA ALA A 60 8.91 -49.59 -21.74
C ALA A 60 9.91 -50.14 -22.76
N CYS A 61 11.18 -49.70 -22.71
CA CYS A 61 12.23 -50.19 -23.60
C CYS A 61 12.52 -51.69 -23.41
N THR A 62 12.56 -52.20 -22.18
CA THR A 62 12.74 -53.64 -21.93
C THR A 62 11.54 -54.45 -22.39
N LEU A 63 10.32 -53.96 -22.23
CA LEU A 63 9.10 -54.64 -22.69
C LEU A 63 9.02 -54.69 -24.22
N ILE A 64 9.45 -53.63 -24.92
CA ILE A 64 9.63 -53.62 -26.39
C ILE A 64 10.71 -54.63 -26.82
N LEU A 65 11.84 -54.69 -26.10
CA LEU A 65 12.93 -55.64 -26.39
C LEU A 65 12.45 -57.10 -26.25
N ILE A 66 11.67 -57.40 -25.21
CA ILE A 66 11.08 -58.73 -24.98
C ILE A 66 10.07 -59.07 -26.10
N LEU A 67 9.21 -58.13 -26.50
CA LEU A 67 8.28 -58.31 -27.62
C LEU A 67 9.03 -58.62 -28.94
N MET A 68 10.17 -57.97 -29.20
CA MET A 68 11.02 -58.27 -30.36
C MET A 68 11.69 -59.64 -30.32
N ILE A 69 11.90 -60.21 -29.13
CA ILE A 69 12.44 -61.57 -28.96
C ILE A 69 11.33 -62.60 -29.22
N VAL A 70 10.14 -62.38 -28.66
CA VAL A 70 8.99 -63.32 -28.75
C VAL A 70 8.31 -63.29 -30.14
N PHE A 71 8.29 -62.14 -30.82
CA PHE A 71 7.64 -62.00 -32.14
C PHE A 71 8.65 -61.50 -33.21
N PRO A 72 9.39 -62.41 -33.86
CA PRO A 72 10.41 -62.04 -34.85
C PRO A 72 9.88 -61.26 -36.06
N SER A 73 8.59 -61.36 -36.36
CA SER A 73 7.90 -60.63 -37.43
C SER A 73 7.83 -59.11 -37.22
N LEU A 74 8.03 -58.61 -36.00
CA LEU A 74 8.03 -57.17 -35.69
C LEU A 74 9.38 -56.47 -36.00
N ARG A 75 10.43 -57.24 -36.29
CA ARG A 75 11.80 -56.72 -36.48
C ARG A 75 12.01 -55.84 -37.72
N PRO A 76 11.39 -56.09 -38.90
CA PRO A 76 11.65 -55.29 -40.10
C PRO A 76 11.17 -53.83 -40.02
N GLY A 77 10.11 -53.55 -39.25
CA GLY A 77 9.50 -52.22 -39.18
C GLY A 77 10.15 -51.24 -38.20
N PHE A 78 10.86 -51.74 -37.18
CA PHE A 78 11.37 -50.91 -36.08
C PHE A 78 12.83 -50.46 -36.26
N LEU A 79 13.64 -51.19 -37.04
CA LEU A 79 15.09 -50.94 -37.15
C LEU A 79 15.45 -49.85 -38.17
N VAL A 80 14.53 -49.43 -39.03
CA VAL A 80 14.79 -48.48 -40.14
C VAL A 80 14.18 -47.09 -39.88
N ALA A 81 13.26 -46.95 -38.93
CA ALA A 81 12.52 -45.71 -38.66
C ALA A 81 13.21 -44.63 -37.78
N PRO A 82 14.10 -44.92 -36.80
CA PRO A 82 14.59 -43.88 -35.88
C PRO A 82 15.79 -43.07 -36.38
N LEU A 83 16.36 -43.41 -37.55
CA LEU A 83 17.58 -42.79 -38.08
C LEU A 83 17.34 -41.56 -38.98
N SER A 84 16.09 -41.18 -39.25
CA SER A 84 15.72 -40.07 -40.15
C SER A 84 14.96 -38.92 -39.48
N MET A 85 14.76 -38.95 -38.15
CA MET A 85 14.00 -37.93 -37.41
C MET A 85 14.83 -37.31 -36.27
N GLY A 86 15.62 -36.29 -36.60
CA GLY A 86 15.86 -35.09 -35.77
C GLY A 86 16.53 -35.20 -34.38
N LEU A 87 16.82 -36.38 -33.85
CA LEU A 87 17.30 -36.58 -32.47
C LEU A 87 18.76 -36.15 -32.21
N LEU A 88 19.42 -35.53 -33.19
CA LEU A 88 20.69 -34.82 -33.03
C LEU A 88 20.53 -33.29 -33.21
N SER A 89 19.39 -32.73 -32.81
CA SER A 89 19.32 -31.29 -32.57
C SER A 89 20.19 -30.93 -31.38
N SER A 90 21.31 -30.26 -31.66
CA SER A 90 22.04 -29.36 -30.75
C SER A 90 22.04 -29.76 -29.27
N GLY A 91 23.04 -30.55 -28.86
CA GLY A 91 23.37 -30.67 -27.44
C GLY A 91 23.69 -29.30 -26.87
N ASP A 92 22.82 -28.80 -26.00
CA ASP A 92 22.89 -27.47 -25.39
C ASP A 92 24.25 -27.30 -24.67
N PRO A 93 25.15 -26.41 -25.14
CA PRO A 93 26.59 -26.48 -24.80
C PRO A 93 26.93 -26.09 -23.36
N PHE A 94 25.94 -25.87 -22.50
CA PHE A 94 26.08 -25.30 -21.16
C PHE A 94 25.48 -26.15 -20.03
N GLN A 95 25.46 -27.48 -20.14
CA GLN A 95 25.15 -28.39 -19.01
C GLN A 95 26.29 -28.53 -17.98
N LEU A 96 26.86 -27.41 -17.55
CA LEU A 96 27.63 -27.30 -16.31
C LEU A 96 26.71 -26.75 -15.22
N GLU A 97 26.71 -27.35 -14.03
CA GLU A 97 25.78 -26.99 -12.95
C GLU A 97 25.88 -25.51 -12.52
N THR A 98 27.02 -24.88 -12.75
CA THR A 98 27.32 -23.46 -12.47
C THR A 98 27.00 -22.50 -13.62
N VAL A 99 26.81 -22.97 -14.85
CA VAL A 99 26.56 -22.08 -16.01
C VAL A 99 25.07 -21.79 -16.14
N ARG A 100 24.74 -20.53 -16.42
CA ARG A 100 23.38 -20.06 -16.69
C ARG A 100 23.42 -19.22 -17.96
N TYR A 101 22.61 -19.60 -18.95
CA TYR A 101 22.38 -18.82 -20.15
C TYR A 101 21.15 -17.93 -19.95
N TYR A 102 21.25 -16.67 -20.36
CA TYR A 102 20.14 -15.70 -20.33
C TYR A 102 20.14 -14.91 -21.63
N ASP A 103 19.07 -15.01 -22.40
CA ASP A 103 18.81 -14.13 -23.54
C ASP A 103 17.98 -12.93 -23.06
N LEU A 104 18.59 -11.75 -23.05
CA LEU A 104 17.93 -10.53 -22.56
C LEU A 104 16.85 -10.01 -23.51
N SER A 105 16.77 -10.49 -24.76
CA SER A 105 15.70 -10.12 -25.69
C SER A 105 14.32 -10.64 -25.26
N HIS A 106 14.27 -11.67 -24.41
CA HIS A 106 13.03 -12.26 -23.90
C HIS A 106 12.45 -11.55 -22.67
N VAL A 107 13.14 -10.57 -22.07
CA VAL A 107 12.73 -9.87 -20.83
C VAL A 107 12.49 -8.37 -21.05
N GLY A 108 11.84 -8.03 -22.16
CA GLY A 108 11.61 -6.64 -22.58
C GLY A 108 10.58 -5.85 -21.77
N GLY A 109 9.64 -6.54 -21.10
CA GLY A 109 8.48 -5.91 -20.44
C GLY A 109 7.36 -5.57 -21.42
N THR A 110 6.14 -6.08 -21.20
CA THR A 110 4.98 -5.84 -22.08
C THR A 110 3.69 -5.51 -21.34
N SER A 111 2.70 -5.00 -22.08
CA SER A 111 1.37 -4.66 -21.54
C SER A 111 0.57 -5.80 -20.92
N ARG A 112 1.00 -7.05 -21.09
CA ARG A 112 0.33 -8.25 -20.57
C ARG A 112 1.32 -9.19 -19.89
N GLY A 113 2.12 -8.62 -18.98
CA GLY A 113 3.19 -9.34 -18.28
C GLY A 113 2.73 -10.62 -17.58
N TRP A 114 1.52 -10.61 -17.00
CA TRP A 114 0.92 -11.76 -16.33
C TRP A 114 0.63 -12.93 -17.30
N GLU A 115 0.21 -12.66 -18.54
CA GLU A 115 0.01 -13.69 -19.58
C GLU A 115 1.33 -14.28 -20.09
N ARG A 116 2.42 -13.53 -19.97
CA ARG A 116 3.76 -13.88 -20.47
C ARG A 116 4.71 -14.39 -19.40
N GLU A 117 4.21 -14.61 -18.18
CA GLU A 117 4.99 -15.00 -17.00
C GLU A 117 6.18 -14.06 -16.72
N GLU A 118 6.02 -12.76 -17.01
CA GLU A 118 7.07 -11.76 -16.83
C GLU A 118 7.37 -11.55 -15.33
N ARG A 119 8.66 -11.55 -14.97
CA ARG A 119 9.07 -11.38 -13.57
C ARG A 119 9.23 -9.92 -13.18
N ILE A 120 8.74 -9.59 -12.00
CA ILE A 120 8.83 -8.27 -11.37
C ILE A 120 9.82 -8.34 -10.23
N LEU A 121 10.70 -7.35 -10.13
CA LEU A 121 11.48 -7.08 -8.92
C LEU A 121 10.80 -5.94 -8.14
N LEU A 122 10.20 -6.25 -7.00
CA LEU A 122 9.65 -5.23 -6.09
C LEU A 122 10.76 -4.74 -5.16
N CYS A 123 11.05 -3.43 -5.18
CA CYS A 123 12.09 -2.80 -4.37
C CYS A 123 11.48 -1.86 -3.32
N ALA A 124 11.81 -2.09 -2.05
CA ALA A 124 11.42 -1.24 -0.92
C ALA A 124 12.65 -0.89 -0.05
N PRO A 125 13.17 0.35 -0.08
CA PRO A 125 14.16 0.82 0.88
C PRO A 125 13.49 1.09 2.23
N LEU A 126 14.12 0.67 3.33
CA LEU A 126 13.56 0.71 4.69
C LEU A 126 14.50 1.46 5.64
N ARG A 127 13.95 2.44 6.36
CA ARG A 127 14.59 3.08 7.52
C ARG A 127 13.52 3.39 8.56
N ASP A 128 13.68 2.84 9.76
CA ASP A 128 12.72 2.99 10.88
C ASP A 128 11.25 2.68 10.49
N ALA A 129 11.07 1.58 9.75
CA ALA A 129 9.84 1.21 9.06
C ALA A 129 8.91 0.27 9.84
N ALA A 130 9.26 -0.14 11.07
CA ALA A 130 8.50 -1.13 11.84
C ALA A 130 6.98 -0.89 11.93
N PRO A 131 6.47 0.35 12.09
CA PRO A 131 5.03 0.60 12.18
C PRO A 131 4.26 0.26 10.88
N HIS A 132 4.89 0.42 9.71
CA HIS A 132 4.24 0.33 8.41
C HIS A 132 4.30 -1.08 7.80
N LEU A 133 5.30 -1.89 8.18
CA LEU A 133 5.50 -3.24 7.64
C LEU A 133 4.24 -4.15 7.71
N PRO A 134 3.43 -4.21 8.78
CA PRO A 134 2.24 -5.05 8.81
C PRO A 134 1.21 -4.68 7.73
N MET A 135 1.00 -3.37 7.52
CA MET A 135 0.11 -2.84 6.49
C MET A 135 0.67 -3.12 5.09
N PHE A 136 1.96 -2.85 4.86
CA PHE A 136 2.64 -3.15 3.59
C PHE A 136 2.55 -4.64 3.21
N PHE A 137 2.77 -5.54 4.18
CA PHE A 137 2.61 -6.98 3.96
C PHE A 137 1.16 -7.42 3.79
N SER A 138 0.16 -6.64 4.24
CA SER A 138 -1.24 -6.90 3.89
C SER A 138 -1.51 -6.60 2.42
N HIS A 139 -0.94 -5.52 1.87
CA HIS A 139 -1.03 -5.19 0.45
C HIS A 139 -0.35 -6.23 -0.43
N LEU A 140 0.86 -6.67 -0.08
CA LEU A 140 1.55 -7.73 -0.82
C LEU A 140 0.68 -9.00 -0.96
N ARG A 141 0.02 -9.44 0.12
CA ARG A 141 -0.84 -10.64 0.11
C ARG A 141 -2.08 -10.51 -0.77
N ASN A 142 -2.52 -9.27 -1.06
CA ASN A 142 -3.74 -8.97 -1.81
C ASN A 142 -3.48 -8.66 -3.29
N LEU A 143 -2.23 -8.57 -3.76
CA LEU A 143 -1.92 -8.33 -5.17
C LEU A 143 -2.52 -9.42 -6.06
N THR A 144 -3.03 -9.04 -7.24
CA THR A 144 -3.58 -10.01 -8.21
C THR A 144 -2.51 -10.65 -9.08
N TYR A 145 -1.36 -9.98 -9.26
CA TYR A 145 -0.26 -10.47 -10.08
C TYR A 145 0.33 -11.76 -9.46
N PRO A 146 0.62 -12.83 -10.24
CA PRO A 146 1.04 -14.10 -9.67
C PRO A 146 2.29 -13.99 -8.78
N HIS A 147 2.15 -14.22 -7.46
CA HIS A 147 3.21 -13.96 -6.47
C HIS A 147 4.52 -14.69 -6.80
N ASN A 148 4.46 -15.88 -7.39
CA ASN A 148 5.64 -16.65 -7.81
C ASN A 148 6.49 -15.98 -8.91
N LEU A 149 5.99 -14.90 -9.53
CA LEU A 149 6.67 -14.03 -10.49
C LEU A 149 7.16 -12.72 -9.87
N ILE A 150 6.74 -12.41 -8.64
CA ILE A 150 7.18 -11.24 -7.89
C ILE A 150 8.35 -11.67 -6.98
N ASP A 151 9.54 -11.20 -7.32
CA ASP A 151 10.71 -11.27 -6.46
C ASP A 151 10.75 -10.02 -5.57
N LEU A 152 11.04 -10.15 -4.27
CA LEU A 152 11.05 -9.04 -3.33
C LEU A 152 12.50 -8.65 -2.96
N ALA A 153 12.78 -7.35 -2.88
CA ALA A 153 14.07 -6.84 -2.46
C ALA A 153 13.91 -5.68 -1.48
N PHE A 154 14.49 -5.87 -0.29
CA PHE A 154 14.51 -4.89 0.79
C PHE A 154 15.94 -4.44 1.06
N LEU A 155 16.16 -3.14 1.26
CA LEU A 155 17.39 -2.63 1.86
C LEU A 155 17.05 -1.95 3.18
N VAL A 156 17.58 -2.46 4.29
CA VAL A 156 17.48 -1.79 5.59
C VAL A 156 18.76 -1.01 5.85
N GLY A 157 18.65 0.29 6.15
CA GLY A 157 19.81 1.16 6.31
C GLY A 157 19.56 2.31 7.27
N ASP A 158 20.50 2.50 8.21
CA ASP A 158 20.47 3.54 9.26
C ASP A 158 19.19 3.52 10.13
N SER A 159 18.55 2.35 10.27
CA SER A 159 17.45 2.09 11.23
C SER A 159 17.97 1.95 12.66
N LYS A 160 17.17 2.43 13.61
CA LYS A 160 17.35 2.35 15.07
C LYS A 160 16.26 1.52 15.75
N ASP A 161 15.17 1.19 15.04
CA ASP A 161 14.00 0.45 15.54
C ASP A 161 14.08 -1.08 15.32
N ASN A 162 12.94 -1.77 15.51
CA ASN A 162 12.78 -3.21 15.30
C ASN A 162 12.44 -3.62 13.84
N THR A 163 12.75 -2.80 12.83
CA THR A 163 12.45 -3.09 11.41
C THR A 163 12.95 -4.48 10.98
N LEU A 164 14.22 -4.82 11.27
CA LEU A 164 14.83 -6.07 10.81
C LEU A 164 14.18 -7.33 11.41
N PRO A 165 13.96 -7.43 12.74
CA PRO A 165 13.19 -8.53 13.33
C PRO A 165 11.78 -8.68 12.72
N ILE A 166 11.00 -7.60 12.66
CA ILE A 166 9.61 -7.63 12.19
C ILE A 166 9.55 -8.02 10.71
N LEU A 167 10.47 -7.51 9.89
CA LEU A 167 10.60 -7.92 8.48
C LEU A 167 10.89 -9.42 8.36
N SER A 168 11.79 -9.97 9.17
CA SER A 168 12.12 -11.40 9.12
C SER A 168 10.93 -12.29 9.49
N ASP A 169 10.14 -11.89 10.49
CA ASP A 169 8.97 -12.66 10.93
C ASP A 169 7.84 -12.59 9.88
N LEU A 170 7.54 -11.40 9.36
CA LEU A 170 6.54 -11.22 8.29
C LEU A 170 6.94 -11.94 6.99
N LEU A 171 8.23 -11.99 6.63
CA LEU A 171 8.72 -12.78 5.48
C LEU A 171 8.56 -14.29 5.71
N ALA A 172 8.79 -14.77 6.94
CA ALA A 172 8.58 -16.16 7.28
C ALA A 172 7.09 -16.54 7.17
N GLU A 173 6.17 -15.69 7.63
CA GLU A 173 4.71 -15.86 7.45
C GLU A 173 4.29 -15.82 5.98
N LEU A 174 4.88 -14.92 5.18
CA LEU A 174 4.59 -14.76 3.75
C LEU A 174 5.02 -15.99 2.94
N GLN A 175 6.09 -16.67 3.36
CA GLN A 175 6.60 -17.89 2.72
C GLN A 175 6.03 -19.20 3.34
N ALA A 176 5.38 -19.13 4.50
CA ALA A 176 4.74 -20.28 5.16
C ALA A 176 3.30 -20.57 4.67
N GLN A 177 2.84 -19.87 3.63
CA GLN A 177 1.49 -20.04 3.08
C GLN A 177 1.21 -21.47 2.59
N GLN A 178 -0.02 -21.93 2.78
CA GLN A 178 -0.43 -23.30 2.42
C GLN A 178 -0.54 -23.51 0.91
N ASP A 179 -1.00 -22.50 0.17
CA ASP A 179 -1.01 -22.51 -1.30
C ASP A 179 0.38 -22.11 -1.84
N PRO A 180 1.09 -22.99 -2.56
CA PRO A 180 2.37 -22.66 -3.17
C PRO A 180 2.31 -21.51 -4.19
N LYS A 181 1.13 -21.16 -4.72
CA LYS A 181 0.96 -20.01 -5.62
C LYS A 181 1.00 -18.66 -4.90
N MET A 182 0.67 -18.64 -3.61
CA MET A 182 0.69 -17.42 -2.80
C MET A 182 2.09 -17.08 -2.27
N ALA A 183 3.04 -18.03 -2.37
CA ALA A 183 4.44 -17.79 -2.04
C ALA A 183 5.09 -16.89 -3.11
N PHE A 184 5.80 -15.87 -2.63
CA PHE A 184 6.59 -14.98 -3.47
C PHE A 184 7.81 -15.71 -4.05
N GLY A 185 8.41 -15.13 -5.08
CA GLY A 185 9.63 -15.62 -5.72
C GLY A 185 10.88 -15.51 -4.85
N GLU A 186 11.98 -15.04 -5.44
CA GLU A 186 13.23 -14.85 -4.70
C GLU A 186 13.15 -13.59 -3.82
N ILE A 187 13.45 -13.74 -2.53
CA ILE A 187 13.46 -12.64 -1.56
C ILE A 187 14.91 -12.30 -1.22
N SER A 188 15.26 -11.03 -1.31
CA SER A 188 16.56 -10.48 -0.92
C SER A 188 16.39 -9.45 0.19
N VAL A 189 17.07 -9.62 1.32
CA VAL A 189 17.15 -8.61 2.39
C VAL A 189 18.60 -8.19 2.52
N ILE A 190 18.88 -6.92 2.29
CA ILE A 190 20.21 -6.32 2.29
C ILE A 190 20.29 -5.36 3.47
N GLU A 191 21.28 -5.52 4.33
CA GLU A 191 21.55 -4.56 5.40
C GLU A 191 22.72 -3.67 4.99
N LYS A 192 22.50 -2.35 4.93
CA LYS A 192 23.55 -1.38 4.62
C LYS A 192 23.29 -0.01 5.23
N ASN A 193 24.13 0.34 6.20
CA ASN A 193 24.20 1.68 6.76
C ASN A 193 24.99 2.63 5.86
N PHE A 194 24.54 3.88 5.76
CA PHE A 194 25.20 4.97 5.03
C PHE A 194 25.78 6.02 5.99
N GLY A 195 25.47 5.94 7.28
CA GLY A 195 26.01 6.84 8.30
C GLY A 195 25.35 8.21 8.31
N GLN A 196 24.08 8.30 7.90
CA GLN A 196 23.31 9.53 7.93
C GLN A 196 23.20 10.08 9.37
N LYS A 197 23.78 11.27 9.61
CA LYS A 197 23.76 11.96 10.91
C LYS A 197 22.56 12.89 11.11
N VAL A 198 21.67 12.99 10.13
CA VAL A 198 20.47 13.84 10.23
C VAL A 198 19.46 13.13 11.15
N ASP A 199 19.14 13.77 12.27
CA ASP A 199 18.12 13.30 13.19
C ASP A 199 16.73 13.29 12.52
N GLN A 200 15.83 12.46 13.07
CA GLN A 200 14.54 12.15 12.45
C GLN A 200 13.51 13.29 12.59
N ASP A 201 13.82 14.36 13.33
CA ASP A 201 12.88 15.43 13.64
C ASP A 201 12.36 16.16 12.38
N VAL A 202 11.04 16.28 12.31
CA VAL A 202 10.28 16.81 11.17
C VAL A 202 10.80 18.20 10.77
N GLU A 203 10.95 19.11 11.74
CA GLU A 203 11.42 20.48 11.51
C GLU A 203 12.83 20.55 10.89
N SER A 204 13.73 19.64 11.25
CA SER A 204 15.10 19.56 10.71
C SER A 204 15.13 19.00 9.28
N ARG A 205 14.20 18.09 8.96
CA ARG A 205 14.04 17.46 7.64
C ARG A 205 13.48 18.41 6.58
N HIS A 206 12.71 19.41 7.00
CA HIS A 206 12.11 20.42 6.13
C HIS A 206 12.97 21.69 5.96
N GLY A 207 14.25 21.66 6.35
CA GLY A 207 15.20 22.68 5.92
C GLY A 207 15.58 22.49 4.44
N PHE A 208 15.28 23.46 3.58
CA PHE A 208 15.63 23.46 2.14
C PHE A 208 17.09 23.00 1.89
N ALA A 209 18.05 23.55 2.65
CA ALA A 209 19.47 23.21 2.54
C ALA A 209 19.82 21.75 2.91
N ALA A 210 19.03 21.10 3.78
CA ALA A 210 19.25 19.71 4.18
C ALA A 210 18.67 18.72 3.15
N GLN A 211 17.59 19.10 2.48
CA GLN A 211 16.79 18.23 1.60
C GLN A 211 17.63 17.64 0.45
N ALA A 212 18.44 18.48 -0.22
CA ALA A 212 19.38 18.04 -1.27
C ALA A 212 20.32 16.92 -0.80
N SER A 213 20.86 17.00 0.42
CA SER A 213 21.75 15.96 0.97
C SER A 213 21.00 14.65 1.27
N ARG A 214 19.75 14.75 1.76
CA ARG A 214 18.85 13.63 2.00
C ARG A 214 18.54 12.89 0.70
N ARG A 215 18.12 13.60 -0.36
CA ARG A 215 17.88 13.02 -1.71
C ARG A 215 19.10 12.28 -2.24
N LYS A 216 20.27 12.94 -2.25
CA LYS A 216 21.54 12.34 -2.72
C LYS A 216 21.86 11.02 -2.00
N SER A 217 21.56 10.90 -0.69
CA SER A 217 21.79 9.66 0.07
C SER A 217 20.66 8.62 -0.05
N MET A 218 19.39 9.02 -0.18
CA MET A 218 18.30 8.09 -0.54
C MET A 218 18.54 7.44 -1.92
N ALA A 219 19.06 8.21 -2.87
CA ALA A 219 19.47 7.73 -4.18
C ALA A 219 20.57 6.65 -4.09
N GLN A 220 21.52 6.80 -3.16
CA GLN A 220 22.51 5.74 -2.88
C GLN A 220 21.82 4.47 -2.40
N ALA A 221 20.90 4.56 -1.42
CA ALA A 221 20.16 3.40 -0.93
C ALA A 221 19.38 2.68 -2.05
N ARG A 222 18.62 3.41 -2.88
CA ARG A 222 17.92 2.85 -4.05
C ARG A 222 18.88 2.18 -5.03
N ASN A 223 20.01 2.81 -5.38
CA ASN A 223 21.00 2.22 -6.29
C ASN A 223 21.68 0.95 -5.72
N TRP A 224 22.03 0.94 -4.43
CA TRP A 224 22.61 -0.25 -3.78
C TRP A 224 21.62 -1.42 -3.77
N LEU A 225 20.35 -1.17 -3.45
CA LEU A 225 19.28 -2.16 -3.50
C LEU A 225 19.12 -2.74 -4.92
N LEU A 226 18.98 -1.86 -5.92
CA LEU A 226 18.81 -2.25 -7.32
C LEU A 226 19.99 -3.08 -7.83
N SER A 227 21.22 -2.59 -7.63
CA SER A 227 22.44 -3.22 -8.15
C SER A 227 22.69 -4.61 -7.56
N ALA A 228 22.24 -4.87 -6.33
CA ALA A 228 22.38 -6.16 -5.66
C ALA A 228 21.25 -7.15 -6.00
N ALA A 229 20.06 -6.67 -6.40
CA ALA A 229 18.88 -7.52 -6.59
C ALA A 229 18.43 -7.72 -8.05
N LEU A 230 18.86 -6.86 -9.00
CA LEU A 230 18.45 -6.93 -10.40
C LEU A 230 19.10 -8.12 -11.14
N ARG A 231 18.32 -9.17 -11.38
CA ARG A 231 18.73 -10.37 -12.13
C ARG A 231 18.43 -10.22 -13.63
N PRO A 232 19.08 -11.04 -14.50
CA PRO A 232 18.76 -11.12 -15.92
C PRO A 232 17.32 -11.51 -16.24
N THR A 233 16.61 -12.14 -15.30
CA THR A 233 15.25 -12.68 -15.48
C THR A 233 14.12 -11.68 -15.30
N HIS A 234 14.38 -10.50 -14.74
CA HIS A 234 13.34 -9.48 -14.50
C HIS A 234 12.95 -8.76 -15.79
N SER A 235 11.66 -8.61 -16.05
CA SER A 235 11.13 -7.75 -17.11
C SER A 235 10.78 -6.36 -16.57
N TRP A 236 10.41 -6.29 -15.28
CA TRP A 236 9.95 -5.08 -14.61
C TRP A 236 10.65 -4.89 -13.26
N VAL A 237 10.76 -3.64 -12.83
CA VAL A 237 11.13 -3.24 -11.47
C VAL A 237 10.02 -2.32 -10.95
N TYR A 238 9.52 -2.62 -9.76
CA TYR A 238 8.47 -1.85 -9.11
C TYR A 238 9.00 -1.29 -7.79
N TRP A 239 9.20 0.03 -7.74
CA TRP A 239 9.56 0.74 -6.51
C TRP A 239 8.30 1.06 -5.74
N ARG A 240 8.29 0.73 -4.45
CA ARG A 240 7.15 0.99 -3.59
C ARG A 240 7.61 1.33 -2.18
N ASP A 241 7.24 2.53 -1.73
CA ASP A 241 7.45 2.94 -0.34
C ASP A 241 6.42 2.22 0.56
N VAL A 242 6.75 2.00 1.84
CA VAL A 242 6.03 1.07 2.74
C VAL A 242 4.86 1.69 3.51
N ASP A 243 4.79 3.01 3.48
CA ASP A 243 3.85 3.93 4.10
C ASP A 243 2.60 4.22 3.23
N VAL A 244 2.46 3.55 2.08
CA VAL A 244 1.28 3.70 1.22
C VAL A 244 0.08 2.91 1.76
N GLU A 245 -0.83 3.63 2.41
CA GLU A 245 -2.04 3.17 3.10
C GLU A 245 -3.07 2.43 2.23
N THR A 246 -3.32 2.85 0.99
CA THR A 246 -4.15 2.05 0.05
C THR A 246 -3.71 2.16 -1.41
N ALA A 247 -3.91 1.09 -2.17
CA ALA A 247 -3.81 1.06 -3.63
C ALA A 247 -4.67 -0.08 -4.19
N PRO A 248 -5.08 -0.03 -5.48
CA PRO A 248 -5.74 -1.15 -6.12
C PRO A 248 -4.89 -2.41 -6.13
N PHE A 249 -5.52 -3.56 -5.91
CA PHE A 249 -4.86 -4.87 -5.91
C PHE A 249 -4.26 -5.26 -7.27
N THR A 250 -4.80 -4.67 -8.34
CA THR A 250 -4.40 -4.80 -9.74
C THR A 250 -3.33 -3.80 -10.18
N ILE A 251 -2.73 -3.02 -9.26
CA ILE A 251 -1.82 -1.91 -9.62
C ILE A 251 -0.64 -2.29 -10.52
N LEU A 252 -0.16 -3.54 -10.45
CA LEU A 252 0.92 -3.99 -11.33
C LEU A 252 0.42 -4.15 -12.77
N GLU A 253 -0.70 -4.85 -12.96
CA GLU A 253 -1.39 -5.03 -14.23
C GLU A 253 -1.89 -3.70 -14.82
N ASP A 254 -2.49 -2.86 -13.97
CA ASP A 254 -3.05 -1.55 -14.33
C ASP A 254 -1.98 -0.58 -14.83
N LEU A 255 -0.78 -0.60 -14.24
CA LEU A 255 0.35 0.20 -14.72
C LEU A 255 1.03 -0.46 -15.93
N MET A 256 1.16 -1.79 -15.96
CA MET A 256 1.78 -2.52 -17.08
C MET A 256 1.06 -2.28 -18.41
N ARG A 257 -0.28 -2.29 -18.42
CA ARG A 257 -1.08 -2.24 -19.66
C ARG A 257 -0.78 -1.03 -20.56
N HIS A 258 -0.35 0.09 -19.97
CA HIS A 258 0.08 1.31 -20.67
C HIS A 258 1.38 1.13 -21.48
N ASN A 259 2.13 0.06 -21.22
CA ASN A 259 3.35 -0.35 -21.94
C ASN A 259 4.48 0.69 -21.95
N LYS A 260 4.48 1.65 -21.01
CA LYS A 260 5.51 2.69 -20.89
C LYS A 260 6.78 2.15 -20.25
N ASP A 261 7.89 2.85 -20.45
CA ASP A 261 9.19 2.44 -19.93
C ASP A 261 9.33 2.82 -18.45
N VAL A 262 8.77 3.97 -18.06
CA VAL A 262 8.57 4.42 -16.68
C VAL A 262 7.15 4.97 -16.55
N ILE A 263 6.41 4.51 -15.54
CA ILE A 263 5.06 4.99 -15.22
C ILE A 263 4.83 5.14 -13.71
N VAL A 264 4.12 6.20 -13.32
CA VAL A 264 3.69 6.46 -11.93
C VAL A 264 2.18 6.75 -11.84
N PRO A 265 1.51 6.30 -10.76
CA PRO A 265 0.17 6.75 -10.40
C PRO A 265 0.23 8.15 -9.77
N ASN A 266 -0.94 8.78 -9.59
CA ASN A 266 -1.07 9.94 -8.73
C ASN A 266 -1.06 9.53 -7.25
N VAL A 267 -0.51 10.36 -6.37
CA VAL A 267 -0.37 10.06 -4.93
C VAL A 267 -0.95 11.17 -4.08
N TRP A 268 -1.99 10.81 -3.33
CA TRP A 268 -2.70 11.67 -2.39
C TRP A 268 -2.54 11.13 -0.98
N ARG A 269 -2.88 11.93 0.03
CA ARG A 269 -3.05 11.44 1.41
C ARG A 269 -4.46 11.77 1.89
N PRO A 270 -5.12 10.89 2.67
CA PRO A 270 -6.29 11.30 3.41
C PRO A 270 -5.86 12.34 4.44
N LEU A 271 -6.80 13.19 4.82
CA LEU A 271 -6.69 14.09 5.95
C LEU A 271 -7.90 13.90 6.86
N PRO A 272 -7.80 14.26 8.13
CA PRO A 272 -8.99 14.42 8.95
C PRO A 272 -9.92 15.52 8.41
N ASP A 273 -11.22 15.42 8.69
CA ASP A 273 -12.25 16.34 8.17
C ASP A 273 -11.93 17.83 8.44
N TRP A 274 -11.35 18.13 9.60
CA TRP A 274 -10.99 19.51 10.00
C TRP A 274 -9.82 20.11 9.20
N LEU A 275 -9.05 19.29 8.48
CA LEU A 275 -8.01 19.71 7.53
C LEU A 275 -8.47 19.61 6.06
N GLY A 276 -9.73 19.27 5.79
CA GLY A 276 -10.28 19.20 4.43
C GLY A 276 -10.37 17.80 3.82
N GLY A 277 -10.17 16.72 4.59
CA GLY A 277 -10.48 15.34 4.21
C GLY A 277 -9.51 14.64 3.25
N GLU A 278 -8.90 15.34 2.30
CA GLU A 278 -7.88 14.80 1.39
C GLU A 278 -6.95 15.90 0.87
N GLN A 279 -5.71 15.54 0.51
CA GLN A 279 -4.83 16.46 -0.23
C GLN A 279 -3.83 15.74 -1.16
N PRO A 280 -3.30 16.46 -2.17
CA PRO A 280 -2.06 16.11 -2.87
C PRO A 280 -0.91 15.77 -1.90
N TYR A 281 -0.16 14.69 -2.18
CA TYR A 281 1.00 14.29 -1.39
C TYR A 281 2.32 14.35 -2.17
N ASP A 282 2.45 13.60 -3.27
CA ASP A 282 3.72 13.50 -4.00
C ASP A 282 3.88 14.60 -5.05
N LEU A 283 4.50 15.71 -4.65
CA LEU A 283 4.82 16.83 -5.55
C LEU A 283 6.01 16.58 -6.47
N ASN A 284 6.67 15.42 -6.39
CA ASN A 284 7.91 15.13 -7.16
C ASN A 284 7.63 14.54 -8.56
N SER A 285 6.36 14.27 -8.87
CA SER A 285 5.89 13.92 -10.22
C SER A 285 5.37 15.17 -10.92
N TRP A 286 6.09 15.67 -11.91
CA TRP A 286 5.81 16.96 -12.57
C TRP A 286 6.33 17.01 -14.01
N GLN A 287 5.72 17.84 -14.85
CA GLN A 287 6.27 18.19 -16.18
C GLN A 287 7.09 19.49 -16.09
N GLU A 288 8.16 19.59 -16.87
CA GLU A 288 9.11 20.70 -16.82
C GLU A 288 8.48 22.04 -17.25
N SER A 289 9.00 23.16 -16.73
CA SER A 289 8.54 24.51 -17.08
C SER A 289 9.70 25.39 -17.60
N GLU A 290 9.38 26.39 -18.43
CA GLU A 290 10.38 27.37 -18.90
C GLU A 290 11.00 28.16 -17.73
N THR A 291 10.20 28.52 -16.72
CA THR A 291 10.67 29.23 -15.53
C THR A 291 11.63 28.39 -14.69
N ALA A 292 11.37 27.09 -14.53
CA ALA A 292 12.26 26.18 -13.81
C ALA A 292 13.55 25.90 -14.58
N LEU A 293 13.52 25.86 -15.91
CA LEU A 293 14.73 25.79 -16.75
C LEU A 293 15.57 27.05 -16.62
N ALA A 294 14.96 28.24 -16.70
CA ALA A 294 15.66 29.51 -16.52
C ALA A 294 16.27 29.63 -15.10
N LEU A 295 15.55 29.19 -14.06
CA LEU A 295 16.08 29.09 -12.70
C LEU A 295 17.26 28.11 -12.62
N ALA A 296 17.14 26.93 -13.24
CA ALA A 296 18.20 25.92 -13.24
C ALA A 296 19.51 26.43 -13.89
N GLU A 297 19.44 27.32 -14.87
CA GLU A 297 20.61 27.97 -15.47
C GLU A 297 21.33 28.95 -14.53
N THR A 298 20.64 29.54 -13.54
CA THR A 298 21.26 30.48 -12.58
C THR A 298 21.92 29.80 -11.38
N LEU A 299 21.74 28.48 -11.20
CA LEU A 299 22.21 27.75 -10.02
C LEU A 299 23.57 27.08 -10.24
N ASP A 300 24.36 26.95 -9.18
CA ASP A 300 25.64 26.23 -9.17
C ASP A 300 25.49 24.76 -9.61
N GLU A 301 26.53 24.17 -10.19
CA GLU A 301 26.50 22.79 -10.75
C GLU A 301 25.96 21.75 -9.75
N ASP A 302 26.41 21.80 -8.50
CA ASP A 302 26.05 20.87 -7.43
C ASP A 302 24.67 21.11 -6.78
N ALA A 303 24.02 22.24 -7.10
CA ALA A 303 22.73 22.62 -6.54
C ALA A 303 21.63 21.64 -6.97
N VAL A 304 20.66 21.42 -6.09
CA VAL A 304 19.50 20.57 -6.34
C VAL A 304 18.24 21.39 -6.06
N ILE A 305 17.38 21.51 -7.07
CA ILE A 305 16.02 21.99 -6.96
C ILE A 305 15.21 20.88 -6.30
N VAL A 306 14.39 21.26 -5.32
CA VAL A 306 13.49 20.36 -4.59
C VAL A 306 12.12 21.02 -4.58
N GLU A 307 11.10 20.31 -5.05
CA GLU A 307 9.74 20.84 -5.10
C GLU A 307 9.10 21.01 -3.72
N GLY A 308 8.13 21.92 -3.65
CA GLY A 308 7.37 22.24 -2.43
C GLY A 308 8.01 23.28 -1.51
N TYR A 309 9.10 23.94 -1.95
CA TYR A 309 9.83 24.96 -1.19
C TYR A 309 9.61 26.37 -1.77
N ALA A 310 9.34 27.35 -0.90
CA ALA A 310 9.05 28.72 -1.29
C ALA A 310 10.28 29.45 -1.87
N GLU A 311 11.48 28.95 -1.56
CA GLU A 311 12.77 29.44 -2.02
C GLU A 311 12.91 29.39 -3.56
N TYR A 312 12.28 28.41 -4.23
CA TYR A 312 12.34 28.23 -5.68
C TYR A 312 10.93 28.15 -6.28
N ALA A 313 10.48 29.26 -6.89
CA ALA A 313 9.25 29.31 -7.65
C ALA A 313 9.42 28.63 -9.04
N THR A 314 9.27 27.31 -9.08
CA THR A 314 9.46 26.50 -10.30
C THR A 314 8.30 26.59 -11.29
N TRP A 315 7.08 26.89 -10.82
CA TRP A 315 5.85 26.95 -11.65
C TRP A 315 5.60 25.70 -12.49
N ARG A 316 6.04 24.53 -12.02
CA ARG A 316 5.83 23.26 -12.71
C ARG A 316 4.41 22.76 -12.49
N PRO A 317 3.72 22.24 -13.53
CA PRO A 317 2.51 21.47 -13.33
C PRO A 317 2.84 20.12 -12.67
N HIS A 318 2.48 19.98 -11.39
CA HIS A 318 2.61 18.73 -10.65
C HIS A 318 1.42 17.81 -10.94
N LEU A 319 1.69 16.52 -11.18
CA LEU A 319 0.69 15.47 -11.40
C LEU A 319 -0.37 15.46 -10.27
N ALA A 320 0.07 15.73 -9.04
CA ALA A 320 -0.76 15.74 -7.85
C ALA A 320 -1.97 16.70 -7.92
N TYR A 321 -1.82 17.87 -8.55
CA TYR A 321 -2.89 18.85 -8.69
C TYR A 321 -3.83 18.62 -9.88
N LEU A 322 -3.56 17.62 -10.73
CA LEU A 322 -4.32 17.33 -11.94
C LEU A 322 -5.41 16.25 -11.76
N ARG A 323 -5.60 15.74 -10.53
CA ARG A 323 -6.64 14.75 -10.21
C ARG A 323 -8.04 15.37 -10.28
N ASP A 324 -8.79 14.98 -11.30
CA ASP A 324 -10.26 14.92 -11.26
C ASP A 324 -10.70 13.53 -10.74
N PRO A 325 -11.47 13.42 -9.63
CA PRO A 325 -12.04 12.15 -9.16
C PRO A 325 -13.00 11.45 -10.14
N TYR A 326 -13.52 12.17 -11.13
CA TYR A 326 -14.37 11.65 -12.21
C TYR A 326 -13.65 11.53 -13.56
N GLY A 327 -12.35 11.87 -13.60
CA GLY A 327 -11.52 11.75 -14.79
C GLY A 327 -11.17 10.31 -15.13
N ASP A 328 -10.73 10.08 -16.37
CA ASP A 328 -10.37 8.76 -16.87
C ASP A 328 -9.08 8.24 -16.20
N PRO A 329 -9.12 7.12 -15.42
CA PRO A 329 -7.92 6.53 -14.84
C PRO A 329 -6.86 6.13 -15.87
N ASP A 330 -7.26 5.94 -17.13
CA ASP A 330 -6.39 5.55 -18.24
C ASP A 330 -5.68 6.75 -18.88
N MET A 331 -6.02 7.99 -18.48
CA MET A 331 -5.40 9.19 -19.02
C MET A 331 -3.89 9.20 -18.74
N GLU A 332 -3.10 9.45 -19.78
CA GLU A 332 -1.65 9.51 -19.70
C GLU A 332 -1.16 10.97 -19.83
N MET A 333 -0.19 11.35 -19.01
CA MET A 333 0.52 12.61 -19.12
C MET A 333 2.03 12.36 -19.20
N GLU A 334 2.73 12.96 -20.16
CA GLU A 334 4.19 12.95 -20.16
C GLU A 334 4.73 13.86 -19.04
N ILE A 335 5.67 13.34 -18.24
CA ILE A 335 6.29 14.06 -17.12
C ILE A 335 7.82 14.10 -17.29
N ASP A 336 8.50 14.84 -16.42
CA ASP A 336 9.95 15.06 -16.42
C ASP A 336 10.55 14.67 -15.06
N GLY A 337 9.93 15.11 -13.97
CA GLY A 337 10.16 14.60 -12.62
C GLY A 337 9.30 13.38 -12.33
N VAL A 338 9.84 12.45 -11.54
CA VAL A 338 9.18 11.21 -11.11
C VAL A 338 9.25 11.12 -9.59
N GLY A 339 8.11 10.89 -8.95
CA GLY A 339 8.00 10.68 -7.51
C GLY A 339 8.39 9.26 -7.05
N GLY A 340 8.84 9.15 -5.80
CA GLY A 340 9.47 7.92 -5.28
C GLY A 340 8.51 6.84 -4.78
N VAL A 341 7.25 7.23 -4.52
CA VAL A 341 6.29 6.44 -3.73
C VAL A 341 5.88 5.13 -4.42
N SER A 342 5.71 5.16 -5.74
CA SER A 342 5.18 4.03 -6.50
C SER A 342 5.58 4.12 -7.98
N ILE A 343 6.71 3.54 -8.38
CA ILE A 343 7.23 3.60 -9.76
C ILE A 343 7.23 2.20 -10.37
N LEU A 344 6.49 1.97 -11.45
CA LEU A 344 6.71 0.81 -12.31
C LEU A 344 7.62 1.21 -13.48
N ALA A 345 8.71 0.48 -13.69
CA ALA A 345 9.60 0.72 -14.81
C ALA A 345 10.11 -0.60 -15.41
N LYS A 346 10.32 -0.63 -16.74
CA LYS A 346 10.88 -1.81 -17.41
C LYS A 346 12.32 -2.02 -16.95
N ALA A 347 12.71 -3.26 -16.71
CA ALA A 347 14.07 -3.61 -16.29
C ALA A 347 15.14 -3.16 -17.30
N ASN A 348 14.77 -3.02 -18.59
CA ASN A 348 15.65 -2.49 -19.62
C ASN A 348 16.10 -1.03 -19.39
N VAL A 349 15.26 -0.19 -18.74
CA VAL A 349 15.60 1.20 -18.39
C VAL A 349 16.87 1.23 -17.53
N PHE A 350 16.87 0.42 -16.47
CA PHE A 350 18.02 0.30 -15.57
C PHE A 350 19.22 -0.39 -16.22
N ARG A 351 19.00 -1.45 -17.00
CA ARG A 351 20.08 -2.15 -17.74
C ARG A 351 20.76 -1.26 -18.78
N SER A 352 20.07 -0.26 -19.30
CA SER A 352 20.62 0.72 -20.25
C SER A 352 21.50 1.78 -19.56
N GLY A 353 21.45 1.89 -18.23
CA GLY A 353 22.28 2.83 -17.44
C GLY A 353 21.49 3.91 -16.69
N VAL A 354 20.15 3.94 -16.82
CA VAL A 354 19.32 4.86 -16.02
C VAL A 354 19.32 4.41 -14.55
N HIS A 355 19.51 5.35 -13.63
CA HIS A 355 19.58 5.09 -12.19
C HIS A 355 19.17 6.33 -11.40
N PHE A 356 19.09 6.24 -10.07
CA PHE A 356 18.76 7.37 -9.19
C PHE A 356 20.03 8.22 -8.95
N PRO A 357 20.15 9.46 -9.44
CA PRO A 357 21.40 10.20 -9.30
C PRO A 357 21.69 10.55 -7.83
N ALA A 358 22.83 10.07 -7.31
CA ALA A 358 23.35 10.40 -5.98
C ALA A 358 24.17 11.70 -5.96
N PHE A 359 24.08 12.47 -7.03
CA PHE A 359 24.75 13.73 -7.33
C PHE A 359 23.74 14.63 -8.06
N SER A 360 24.08 15.90 -8.33
CA SER A 360 23.17 16.76 -9.11
C SER A 360 23.20 16.36 -10.59
N PHE A 361 22.06 15.95 -11.12
CA PHE A 361 21.82 15.70 -12.53
C PHE A 361 20.75 16.66 -13.03
N GLU A 362 21.14 17.63 -13.86
CA GLU A 362 20.26 18.71 -14.33
C GLU A 362 19.52 19.45 -13.21
N LYS A 363 20.23 19.72 -12.10
CA LYS A 363 19.72 20.28 -10.84
C LYS A 363 18.75 19.39 -10.07
N HIS A 364 18.71 18.08 -10.32
CA HIS A 364 17.85 17.14 -9.60
C HIS A 364 18.65 15.96 -9.06
N ALA A 365 18.11 15.24 -8.09
CA ALA A 365 18.70 14.03 -7.53
C ALA A 365 17.63 12.96 -7.37
N GLU A 366 18.04 11.75 -6.97
CA GLU A 366 17.12 10.65 -6.63
C GLU A 366 16.08 10.34 -7.73
N THR A 367 14.78 10.41 -7.45
CA THR A 367 13.70 9.97 -8.33
C THR A 367 13.39 10.99 -9.42
N GLU A 368 13.50 12.28 -9.10
CA GLU A 368 13.37 13.39 -10.06
C GLU A 368 14.52 13.37 -11.07
N GLY A 369 15.75 13.14 -10.58
CA GLY A 369 16.92 12.91 -11.42
C GLY A 369 16.81 11.64 -12.29
N PHE A 370 16.20 10.57 -11.77
CA PHE A 370 15.89 9.35 -12.52
C PHE A 370 14.90 9.62 -13.67
N GLY A 371 13.83 10.39 -13.43
CA GLY A 371 12.88 10.81 -14.47
C GLY A 371 13.55 11.58 -15.60
N LYS A 372 14.31 12.62 -15.26
CA LYS A 372 15.10 13.39 -16.25
C LYS A 372 16.07 12.50 -17.02
N MET A 373 16.79 11.61 -16.34
CA MET A 373 17.77 10.71 -16.96
C MET A 373 17.10 9.74 -17.95
N ALA A 374 15.96 9.14 -17.57
CA ALA A 374 15.18 8.29 -18.46
C ALA A 374 14.75 9.04 -19.74
N LYS A 375 14.23 10.26 -19.59
CA LYS A 375 13.77 11.09 -20.72
C LYS A 375 14.92 11.54 -21.62
N ARG A 376 16.09 11.88 -21.05
CA ARG A 376 17.32 12.15 -21.84
C ARG A 376 17.79 10.93 -22.63
N MET A 377 17.67 9.74 -22.05
CA MET A 377 17.96 8.46 -22.71
C MET A 377 16.84 7.95 -23.64
N LYS A 378 15.83 8.80 -23.94
CA LYS A 378 14.72 8.54 -24.86
C LYS A 378 13.76 7.44 -24.44
N PHE A 379 13.70 7.14 -23.14
CA PHE A 379 12.62 6.34 -22.56
C PHE A 379 11.36 7.18 -22.36
N SER A 380 10.19 6.54 -22.47
CA SER A 380 8.91 7.14 -22.12
C SER A 380 8.76 7.25 -20.59
N VAL A 381 8.37 8.43 -20.12
CA VAL A 381 8.15 8.73 -18.70
C VAL A 381 6.76 9.36 -18.54
N VAL A 382 5.84 8.63 -17.90
CA VAL A 382 4.41 8.95 -17.88
C VAL A 382 3.85 8.97 -16.45
N GLY A 383 2.97 9.91 -16.16
CA GLY A 383 2.11 9.92 -14.97
C GLY A 383 0.65 9.67 -15.35
N LEU A 384 -0.10 9.03 -14.45
CA LEU A 384 -1.55 8.88 -14.55
C LEU A 384 -2.24 9.84 -13.57
N PRO A 385 -2.80 11.00 -14.00
CA PRO A 385 -3.32 12.02 -13.08
C PRO A 385 -4.57 11.59 -12.30
N HIS A 386 -5.38 10.67 -12.84
CA HIS A 386 -6.63 10.22 -12.20
C HIS A 386 -6.48 8.87 -11.46
N TYR A 387 -5.56 8.01 -11.88
CA TYR A 387 -5.27 6.76 -11.18
C TYR A 387 -4.55 7.05 -9.86
N THR A 388 -5.29 7.01 -8.75
CA THR A 388 -4.83 7.52 -7.45
C THR A 388 -4.50 6.40 -6.46
N ILE A 389 -3.36 6.53 -5.78
CA ILE A 389 -3.00 5.75 -4.58
C ILE A 389 -2.88 6.68 -3.36
N TRP A 390 -2.99 6.10 -2.17
CA TRP A 390 -3.12 6.84 -0.92
C TRP A 390 -1.95 6.57 0.02
N HIS A 391 -1.15 7.60 0.29
CA HIS A 391 -0.11 7.60 1.31
C HIS A 391 -0.73 7.81 2.69
N LEU A 392 -0.18 7.14 3.73
CA LEU A 392 -0.61 7.30 5.11
C LEU A 392 -0.53 8.76 5.57
N TYR A 393 -1.52 9.18 6.36
CA TYR A 393 -1.46 10.45 7.09
C TYR A 393 -0.54 10.34 8.31
N GLU A 394 0.54 11.13 8.31
CA GLU A 394 1.39 11.36 9.48
C GLU A 394 1.00 12.70 10.14
N PRO A 395 0.39 12.70 11.34
CA PRO A 395 0.02 13.92 12.04
C PRO A 395 1.24 14.74 12.47
N SER A 396 1.21 16.06 12.28
CA SER A 396 2.21 16.96 12.88
C SER A 396 2.01 17.12 14.39
N VAL A 397 2.96 17.76 15.07
CA VAL A 397 2.86 18.06 16.51
C VAL A 397 1.60 18.88 16.84
N ASP A 398 1.22 19.82 15.97
CA ASP A 398 0.02 20.63 16.18
C ASP A 398 -1.27 19.87 15.85
N ASP A 399 -1.24 18.94 14.88
CA ASP A 399 -2.36 18.03 14.62
C ASP A 399 -2.61 17.09 15.81
N ILE A 400 -1.55 16.59 16.43
CA ILE A 400 -1.64 15.76 17.65
C ILE A 400 -2.30 16.56 18.78
N ARG A 401 -1.84 17.79 19.03
CA ARG A 401 -2.46 18.69 20.04
C ARG A 401 -3.95 18.92 19.76
N HIS A 402 -4.31 19.21 18.52
CA HIS A 402 -5.71 19.44 18.15
C HIS A 402 -6.58 18.18 18.29
N MET A 403 -6.04 16.99 17.97
CA MET A 403 -6.71 15.72 18.23
C MET A 403 -6.90 15.46 19.72
N GLU A 404 -5.91 15.76 20.57
CA GLU A 404 -6.03 15.65 22.02
C GLU A 404 -7.09 16.59 22.59
N GLU A 405 -7.14 17.85 22.13
CA GLU A 405 -8.16 18.84 22.49
C GLU A 405 -9.57 18.34 22.11
N MET A 406 -9.78 17.91 20.87
CA MET A 406 -11.06 17.37 20.42
C MET A 406 -11.46 16.08 21.15
N GLU A 407 -10.51 15.22 21.53
CA GLU A 407 -10.83 14.04 22.32
C GLU A 407 -11.24 14.40 23.76
N GLN A 408 -10.65 15.44 24.34
CA GLN A 408 -11.07 15.98 25.63
C GLN A 408 -12.48 16.61 25.56
N GLU A 409 -12.77 17.41 24.54
CA GLU A 409 -14.11 17.96 24.31
C GLU A 409 -15.16 16.87 24.10
N ARG A 410 -14.84 15.81 23.34
CA ARG A 410 -15.71 14.65 23.16
C ARG A 410 -16.02 13.95 24.49
N LYS A 411 -14.98 13.67 25.29
CA LYS A 411 -15.13 13.07 26.63
C LYS A 411 -15.97 13.94 27.57
N GLN A 412 -15.82 15.27 27.50
CA GLN A 412 -16.64 16.21 28.27
C GLN A 412 -18.10 16.19 27.81
N ARG A 413 -18.38 16.23 26.50
CA ARG A 413 -19.75 16.09 25.95
C ARG A 413 -20.40 14.77 26.33
N GLU A 414 -19.70 13.65 26.19
CA GLU A 414 -20.21 12.32 26.57
C GLU A 414 -20.52 12.27 28.09
N ALA A 415 -19.67 12.86 28.93
CA ALA A 415 -19.92 12.96 30.36
C ALA A 415 -21.12 13.87 30.68
N GLU A 416 -21.26 15.01 30.01
CA GLU A 416 -22.43 15.89 30.15
C GLU A 416 -23.72 15.23 29.69
N GLU A 417 -23.73 14.53 28.55
CA GLU A 417 -24.89 13.80 28.06
C GLU A 417 -25.28 12.67 29.01
N LYS A 418 -24.29 11.95 29.55
CA LYS A 418 -24.52 10.93 30.58
C LYS A 418 -25.11 11.55 31.85
N GLN A 419 -24.57 12.67 32.34
CA GLN A 419 -25.14 13.39 33.49
C GLN A 419 -26.54 13.93 33.21
N LYS A 420 -26.83 14.42 31.99
CA LYS A 420 -28.16 14.86 31.56
C LYS A 420 -29.14 13.69 31.54
N LYS A 421 -28.75 12.51 31.04
CA LYS A 421 -29.55 11.27 31.09
C LYS A 421 -29.80 10.80 32.52
N GLU A 422 -28.75 10.66 33.34
CA GLU A 422 -28.88 10.27 34.76
C GLU A 422 -29.76 11.27 35.55
N ARG A 423 -29.69 12.57 35.24
CA ARG A 423 -30.54 13.59 35.85
C ARG A 423 -31.99 13.49 35.36
N ALA A 424 -32.22 13.23 34.09
CA ALA A 424 -33.55 13.00 33.53
C ALA A 424 -34.20 11.74 34.14
N GLU A 425 -33.46 10.64 34.25
CA GLU A 425 -33.89 9.41 34.92
C GLU A 425 -34.20 9.65 36.41
N LYS A 426 -33.34 10.36 37.15
CA LYS A 426 -33.61 10.74 38.55
C LYS A 426 -34.86 11.62 38.68
N ILE A 427 -35.06 12.59 37.78
CA ILE A 427 -36.27 13.42 37.76
C ILE A 427 -37.49 12.56 37.45
N GLN A 428 -37.46 11.70 36.44
CA GLN A 428 -38.56 10.80 36.11
C GLN A 428 -38.91 9.89 37.30
N ASN A 429 -37.93 9.21 37.88
CA ASN A 429 -38.14 8.35 39.05
C ASN A 429 -38.66 9.14 40.26
N GLN A 430 -38.20 10.37 40.47
CA GLN A 430 -38.68 11.24 41.55
C GLN A 430 -40.10 11.74 41.30
N PHE A 431 -40.49 12.02 40.05
CA PHE A 431 -41.87 12.31 39.68
C PHE A 431 -42.77 11.07 39.79
N GLU A 432 -42.30 9.87 39.45
CA GLU A 432 -43.05 8.61 39.63
C GLU A 432 -43.22 8.21 41.11
N VAL A 433 -42.34 8.66 41.99
CA VAL A 433 -42.43 8.44 43.45
C VAL A 433 -43.21 9.56 44.17
N ALA A 434 -43.11 10.81 43.70
CA ALA A 434 -43.84 11.96 44.28
C ALA A 434 -45.28 12.07 43.75
N ALA A 435 -45.55 11.58 42.54
CA ALA A 435 -46.90 11.33 42.09
C ALA A 435 -47.39 10.01 42.70
N ASP A 436 -48.04 10.11 43.85
CA ASP A 436 -49.07 9.14 44.25
C ASP A 436 -50.00 8.98 43.05
N LYS A 437 -49.88 7.88 42.27
CA LYS A 437 -50.66 7.67 41.04
C LYS A 437 -52.15 7.86 41.31
N THR A 438 -52.58 7.39 42.47
CA THR A 438 -53.90 7.54 43.08
C THR A 438 -54.40 8.98 43.25
N GLN A 439 -53.51 9.97 43.42
CA GLN A 439 -53.87 11.38 43.60
C GLN A 439 -53.92 12.10 42.25
N TRP A 440 -52.89 11.92 41.42
CA TRP A 440 -52.82 12.51 40.08
C TRP A 440 -53.94 12.01 39.14
N GLU A 441 -54.31 10.73 39.21
CA GLU A 441 -55.43 10.19 38.44
C GLU A 441 -56.77 10.78 38.88
N LYS A 442 -57.00 10.96 40.20
CA LYS A 442 -58.20 11.63 40.74
C LYS A 442 -58.28 13.08 40.32
N ASP A 443 -57.18 13.84 40.40
CA ASP A 443 -57.16 15.25 40.01
C ASP A 443 -57.42 15.41 38.50
N LYS A 444 -56.94 14.47 37.68
CA LYS A 444 -57.19 14.40 36.23
C LYS A 444 -58.65 14.05 35.90
N GLU A 445 -59.28 13.16 36.66
CA GLU A 445 -60.72 12.86 36.53
C GLU A 445 -61.59 14.02 37.03
N GLN A 446 -61.23 14.66 38.15
CA GLN A 446 -61.95 15.84 38.65
C GLN A 446 -61.87 17.01 37.67
N MET A 447 -60.69 17.28 37.08
CA MET A 447 -60.52 18.29 36.03
C MET A 447 -61.41 18.01 34.81
N LYS A 448 -61.46 16.76 34.33
CA LYS A 448 -62.40 16.37 33.26
C LYS A 448 -63.86 16.60 33.66
N GLY A 449 -64.27 16.08 34.81
CA GLY A 449 -65.63 16.24 35.33
C GLY A 449 -66.03 17.70 35.54
N MET A 450 -65.10 18.57 35.95
CA MET A 450 -65.32 20.02 36.02
C MET A 450 -65.49 20.65 34.64
N THR A 451 -64.64 20.31 33.66
CA THR A 451 -64.79 20.84 32.28
C THR A 451 -66.08 20.35 31.60
N GLU A 452 -66.47 19.10 31.84
CA GLU A 452 -67.73 18.53 31.35
C GLU A 452 -68.95 19.17 32.06
N ALA A 453 -68.86 19.44 33.36
CA ALA A 453 -69.90 20.15 34.11
C ALA A 453 -70.01 21.63 33.71
N GLU A 454 -68.90 22.31 33.38
CA GLU A 454 -68.94 23.65 32.81
C GLU A 454 -69.50 23.66 31.38
N ALA A 455 -69.14 22.68 30.55
CA ALA A 455 -69.71 22.52 29.22
C ALA A 455 -71.22 22.24 29.29
N ALA A 456 -71.66 21.36 30.20
CA ALA A 456 -73.06 21.08 30.45
C ALA A 456 -73.81 22.31 31.00
N LYS A 457 -73.23 23.08 31.93
CA LYS A 457 -73.80 24.36 32.40
C LYS A 457 -73.89 25.40 31.29
N ARG A 458 -72.88 25.51 30.42
CA ARG A 458 -72.93 26.38 29.22
C ARG A 458 -74.03 25.93 28.26
N ALA A 459 -74.14 24.63 27.99
CA ALA A 459 -75.18 24.06 27.12
C ALA A 459 -76.59 24.28 27.69
N ALA A 460 -76.81 24.04 28.99
CA ALA A 460 -78.08 24.28 29.66
C ALA A 460 -78.46 25.78 29.67
N LYS A 461 -77.50 26.67 29.91
CA LYS A 461 -77.71 28.13 29.85
C LYS A 461 -78.00 28.63 28.43
N LEU A 462 -77.43 27.97 27.41
CA LEU A 462 -77.73 28.22 25.99
C LEU A 462 -79.12 27.69 25.61
N ALA A 463 -79.51 26.53 26.13
CA ALA A 463 -80.83 25.94 25.92
C ALA A 463 -81.95 26.77 26.58
N ALA A 464 -81.74 27.25 27.82
CA ALA A 464 -82.67 28.15 28.50
C ALA A 464 -82.87 29.46 27.71
N ARG A 465 -81.78 30.10 27.24
CA ARG A 465 -81.85 31.27 26.36
C ARG A 465 -82.57 30.99 25.03
N LYS A 466 -82.45 29.78 24.48
CA LYS A 466 -83.21 29.37 23.28
C LYS A 466 -84.70 29.12 23.59
N ALA A 467 -85.04 28.64 24.77
CA ALA A 467 -86.44 28.46 25.19
C ALA A 467 -87.15 29.81 25.41
N GLU A 468 -86.50 30.79 26.04
CA GLU A 468 -87.02 32.16 26.16
C GLU A 468 -87.21 32.83 24.80
N ALA A 469 -86.27 32.62 23.86
CA ALA A 469 -86.34 33.18 22.50
C ALA A 469 -87.42 32.57 21.58
N VAL A 470 -88.12 31.51 22.02
CA VAL A 470 -89.20 30.86 21.24
C VAL A 470 -90.59 31.36 21.65
N VAL A 471 -90.72 32.08 22.78
CA VAL A 471 -92.01 32.65 23.22
C VAL A 471 -92.28 34.05 22.63
N ASP A 472 -91.24 34.76 22.16
CA ASP A 472 -91.34 36.18 21.75
C ASP A 472 -91.06 36.43 20.24
N LYS A 473 -91.58 35.55 19.36
CA LYS A 473 -91.62 35.80 17.90
C LYS A 473 -92.88 35.28 17.22
N SER A 474 -94.01 35.95 17.51
CA SER A 474 -95.25 35.85 16.73
C SER A 474 -95.71 37.20 16.17
N SER A 475 -94.88 37.86 15.35
CA SER A 475 -95.30 38.90 14.39
C SER A 475 -94.18 39.28 13.40
N GLY A 476 -94.54 39.71 12.17
CA GLY A 476 -93.66 40.55 11.34
C GLY A 476 -92.87 39.92 10.19
N ASP A 477 -93.59 39.46 9.16
CA ASP A 477 -93.33 39.44 7.70
C ASP A 477 -91.94 39.68 7.02
N GLN A 478 -91.74 38.95 5.91
CA GLN A 478 -90.98 39.22 4.66
C GLN A 478 -89.57 39.88 4.63
N HIS A 479 -88.55 39.14 4.16
CA HIS A 479 -88.01 39.24 2.78
C HIS A 479 -86.99 38.11 2.44
N ALA A 480 -86.85 37.78 1.15
CA ALA A 480 -85.81 36.91 0.56
C ALA A 480 -84.81 37.79 -0.26
N PRO A 481 -83.81 37.29 -1.02
CA PRO A 481 -83.31 35.92 -1.25
C PRO A 481 -81.80 35.81 -0.85
N GLU A 482 -80.90 34.91 -1.31
CA GLU A 482 -80.92 33.82 -2.31
C GLU A 482 -79.84 32.74 -1.98
N LYS A 483 -79.33 32.00 -2.99
CA LYS A 483 -78.10 31.20 -2.98
C LYS A 483 -77.29 31.46 -4.26
N GLN A 484 -75.96 31.51 -4.18
CA GLN A 484 -75.07 31.07 -5.25
C GLN A 484 -73.85 30.32 -4.66
N ALA A 485 -73.28 29.42 -5.46
CA ALA A 485 -72.12 28.59 -5.16
C ALA A 485 -71.34 28.35 -6.46
N GLU A 486 -70.00 28.36 -6.38
CA GLU A 486 -68.95 28.00 -7.38
C GLU A 486 -67.67 28.78 -6.98
N GLU A 487 -66.44 28.48 -7.42
CA GLU A 487 -65.74 27.20 -7.58
C GLU A 487 -64.21 27.49 -7.53
N ALA A 488 -63.36 26.50 -7.77
CA ALA A 488 -61.91 26.52 -7.60
C ALA A 488 -61.11 27.43 -8.57
N ALA A 489 -59.92 27.89 -8.15
CA ALA A 489 -58.63 27.57 -8.81
C ALA A 489 -57.41 28.30 -8.17
N PRO A 490 -56.19 27.72 -8.21
CA PRO A 490 -54.94 28.39 -7.82
C PRO A 490 -54.01 28.73 -9.02
N GLN A 491 -53.16 29.75 -8.87
CA GLN A 491 -51.95 30.01 -9.68
C GLN A 491 -50.83 30.46 -8.73
N LYS A 492 -49.65 29.82 -8.64
CA LYS A 492 -48.50 29.68 -9.58
C LYS A 492 -47.53 30.87 -9.61
N ALA A 493 -46.29 30.55 -9.22
CA ALA A 493 -45.00 31.08 -9.67
C ALA A 493 -44.69 32.60 -9.56
N GLY A 494 -43.70 32.89 -8.71
CA GLY A 494 -42.75 34.00 -8.78
C GLY A 494 -41.41 33.48 -8.26
#